data_AF-A0A848MFD8-F1
#
_entry.id   AF-A0A848MFD8-F1
#
_cell.length_a   1.000
_cell.length_b   1.000
_cell.length_c   1.000
_cell.angle_alpha   90.00
_cell.angle_beta   90.00
_cell.angle_gamma   90.00
#
_symmetry.space_group_name_H-M   'P 1'
#
loop_
_entity.id
_entity.type
_entity.pdbx_description
1 polymer ?
#
loop_
_entity_poly.entity_id
_entity_poly.type
_entity_poly.pdbx_seq_one_letter_code
_entity_poly.pdbx_strand_id
1 'polypeptide(L)'
;MRTIIEFLPDESGDEQALSLIHDIRSKIDSDEDMKQLFIFIMRGLEFLEGHGLGALNEYFIDETEDGFPYTIRLVKELRNHVPLLEFRVNWKNAGAFRCVFFEHRVGDLQVLLMIKAVLKQATYSPEFEKIALESESIYKDFVKNPEKYINFQGVDQYE
;
A
#
# COMPACT_ATOMS: atom_id res chain seq x y z
N MET A 1 -2.65 -2.00 19.82
CA MET A 1 -3.29 -2.27 18.51
C MET A 1 -2.24 -2.91 17.63
N ARG A 2 -2.54 -4.08 17.06
CA ARG A 2 -1.67 -4.76 16.11
C ARG A 2 -2.13 -4.40 14.71
N THR A 3 -1.21 -4.09 13.81
CA THR A 3 -1.53 -3.87 12.39
C THR A 3 -0.90 -4.97 11.54
N ILE A 4 -1.64 -5.48 10.57
CA ILE A 4 -1.14 -6.36 9.51
C ILE A 4 -1.49 -5.79 8.15
N ILE A 5 -0.68 -6.13 7.15
CA ILE A 5 -0.89 -5.75 5.75
C ILE A 5 -1.23 -7.01 4.97
N GLU A 6 -2.34 -6.96 4.23
CA GLU A 6 -2.82 -8.05 3.39
C GLU A 6 -2.93 -7.57 1.95
N PHE A 7 -2.35 -8.32 1.01
CA PHE A 7 -2.44 -8.03 -0.42
C PHE A 7 -3.64 -8.77 -1.01
N LEU A 8 -4.61 -8.03 -1.54
CA LEU A 8 -5.82 -8.64 -2.07
C LEU A 8 -5.59 -9.16 -3.49
N PRO A 9 -5.96 -10.43 -3.76
CA PRO A 9 -5.99 -10.94 -5.12
C PRO A 9 -7.17 -10.35 -5.90
N ASP A 10 -6.99 -10.20 -7.21
CA ASP A 10 -8.08 -9.91 -8.13
C ASP A 10 -8.92 -11.17 -8.46
N GLU A 11 -9.88 -11.04 -9.37
CA GLU A 11 -10.74 -12.15 -9.79
C GLU A 11 -9.98 -13.33 -10.43
N SER A 12 -8.75 -13.10 -10.91
CA SER A 12 -7.86 -14.13 -11.48
C SER A 12 -6.94 -14.74 -10.42
N GLY A 13 -6.96 -14.24 -9.18
CA GLY A 13 -6.06 -14.65 -8.12
C GLY A 13 -4.74 -13.90 -8.07
N ASP A 14 -4.56 -12.82 -8.86
CA ASP A 14 -3.32 -12.05 -8.90
C ASP A 14 -3.34 -10.91 -7.88
N GLU A 15 -2.33 -10.87 -7.02
CA GLU A 15 -2.12 -9.83 -6.02
C GLU A 15 -1.41 -8.63 -6.66
N GLN A 16 -2.14 -7.85 -7.46
CA GLN A 16 -1.56 -6.82 -8.34
C GLN A 16 -0.59 -5.85 -7.64
N ALA A 17 -0.90 -5.45 -6.40
CA ALA A 17 -0.02 -4.59 -5.62
C ALA A 17 1.30 -5.27 -5.25
N LEU A 18 1.27 -6.55 -4.86
CA LEU A 18 2.47 -7.34 -4.56
C LEU A 18 3.25 -7.66 -5.85
N SER A 19 2.55 -8.01 -6.93
CA SER A 19 3.15 -8.25 -8.25
C SER A 19 3.95 -7.04 -8.73
N LEU A 20 3.44 -5.80 -8.56
CA LEU A 20 4.22 -4.60 -8.88
C LEU A 20 5.47 -4.43 -7.99
N ILE A 21 5.39 -4.76 -6.70
CA ILE A 21 6.55 -4.72 -5.80
C ILE A 21 7.60 -5.74 -6.25
N HIS A 22 7.20 -6.92 -6.69
CA HIS A 22 8.09 -7.93 -7.27
C HIS A 22 8.71 -7.46 -8.59
N ASP A 23 7.95 -6.81 -9.46
CA ASP A 23 8.46 -6.23 -10.69
C ASP A 23 9.51 -5.15 -10.43
N ILE A 24 9.31 -4.29 -9.42
CA ILE A 24 10.31 -3.31 -8.99
C ILE A 24 11.55 -4.04 -8.45
N ARG A 25 11.35 -5.05 -7.59
CA ARG A 25 12.45 -5.86 -7.03
C ARG A 25 13.31 -6.49 -8.11
N SER A 26 12.73 -6.96 -9.21
CA SER A 26 13.46 -7.59 -10.31
C SER A 26 14.48 -6.67 -11.00
N LYS A 27 14.36 -5.34 -10.79
CA LYS A 27 15.18 -4.32 -11.47
C LYS A 27 16.31 -3.77 -10.61
N ILE A 28 16.32 -4.06 -9.31
CA ILE A 28 17.19 -3.38 -8.32
C ILE A 28 18.68 -3.62 -8.55
N ASP A 29 19.06 -4.77 -9.12
CA ASP A 29 20.47 -5.10 -9.38
C ASP A 29 21.06 -4.30 -10.56
N SER A 30 20.19 -3.69 -11.36
CA SER A 30 20.56 -2.96 -12.58
C SER A 30 20.22 -1.47 -12.57
N ASP A 31 19.47 -1.02 -11.55
CA ASP A 31 18.94 0.34 -11.46
C ASP A 31 18.93 0.80 -9.99
N GLU A 32 19.87 1.68 -9.65
CA GLU A 32 20.03 2.22 -8.29
C GLU A 32 18.83 3.08 -7.85
N ASP A 33 18.14 3.75 -8.79
CA ASP A 33 16.94 4.51 -8.46
C ASP A 33 15.78 3.57 -8.13
N MET A 34 15.66 2.43 -8.84
CA MET A 34 14.69 1.37 -8.46
C MET A 34 15.05 0.71 -7.13
N LYS A 35 16.33 0.50 -6.84
CA LYS A 35 16.79 -0.05 -5.57
C LYS A 35 16.41 0.85 -4.40
N GLN A 36 16.68 2.15 -4.49
CA GLN A 36 16.31 3.09 -3.42
C GLN A 36 14.79 3.21 -3.27
N LEU A 37 14.05 3.22 -4.38
CA LEU A 37 12.58 3.19 -4.35
C LEU A 37 12.08 1.93 -3.62
N PHE A 38 12.63 0.76 -3.94
CA PHE A 38 12.26 -0.51 -3.31
C PHE A 38 12.53 -0.48 -1.80
N ILE A 39 13.69 0.01 -1.37
CA ILE A 39 14.04 0.16 0.06
C ILE A 39 12.98 1.01 0.78
N PHE A 40 12.58 2.15 0.21
CA PHE A 40 11.56 3.00 0.82
C PHE A 40 10.15 2.39 0.79
N ILE A 41 9.82 1.57 -0.21
CA ILE A 41 8.58 0.79 -0.21
C ILE A 41 8.60 -0.17 0.98
N MET A 42 9.66 -0.97 1.15
CA MET A 42 9.73 -1.94 2.23
C MET A 42 9.71 -1.29 3.62
N ARG A 43 10.55 -0.27 3.84
CA ARG A 43 10.56 0.46 5.12
C ARG A 43 9.26 1.21 5.38
N GLY A 44 8.59 1.69 4.32
CA GLY A 44 7.27 2.31 4.43
C GLY A 44 6.17 1.31 4.82
N LEU A 45 6.24 0.06 4.34
CA LEU A 45 5.35 -1.02 4.76
C LEU A 45 5.61 -1.40 6.22
N GLU A 46 6.86 -1.57 6.63
CA GLU A 46 7.24 -1.82 8.04
C GLU A 46 6.75 -0.71 8.97
N PHE A 47 6.86 0.55 8.52
CA PHE A 47 6.32 1.69 9.26
C PHE A 47 4.80 1.56 9.44
N LEU A 48 4.07 1.15 8.39
CA LEU A 48 2.62 0.93 8.47
C LEU A 48 2.23 -0.24 9.37
N GLU A 49 3.00 -1.32 9.40
CA GLU A 49 2.77 -2.41 10.35
C GLU A 49 2.97 -1.96 11.81
N GLY A 50 3.93 -1.06 12.06
CA GLY A 50 4.19 -0.52 13.39
C GLY A 50 3.18 0.54 13.87
N HIS A 51 2.70 1.40 12.97
CA HIS A 51 1.89 2.58 13.32
C HIS A 51 0.42 2.48 12.90
N GLY A 52 0.12 1.62 11.94
CA GLY A 52 -1.20 1.52 11.37
C GLY A 52 -1.68 2.81 10.73
N LEU A 53 -2.99 3.07 10.82
CA LEU A 53 -3.57 4.35 10.38
C LEU A 53 -3.16 5.57 11.23
N GLY A 54 -2.39 5.41 12.31
CA GLY A 54 -1.69 6.54 12.94
C GLY A 54 -0.82 7.31 11.94
N ALA A 55 -0.29 6.59 10.94
CA ALA A 55 0.48 7.11 9.82
C ALA A 55 -0.23 8.19 8.98
N LEU A 56 -1.56 8.34 9.08
CA LEU A 56 -2.28 9.44 8.43
C LEU A 56 -1.86 10.81 8.96
N ASN A 57 -1.48 10.89 10.24
CA ASN A 57 -1.20 12.14 10.94
C ASN A 57 0.30 12.38 11.14
N GLU A 58 1.14 11.47 10.66
CA GLU A 58 2.57 11.48 10.89
C GLU A 58 3.36 11.54 9.57
N TYR A 59 4.55 12.10 9.66
CA TYR A 59 5.52 12.03 8.57
C TYR A 59 6.40 10.81 8.80
N PHE A 60 6.59 10.05 7.73
CA PHE A 60 7.68 9.10 7.66
C PHE A 60 8.97 9.86 7.41
N ILE A 61 9.96 9.63 8.27
CA ILE A 61 11.29 10.23 8.19
C ILE A 61 12.26 9.06 8.17
N ASP A 62 13.13 9.04 7.16
CA ASP A 62 14.13 8.01 6.95
C ASP A 62 15.36 8.62 6.26
N GLU A 63 16.35 7.83 5.92
CA GLU A 63 17.55 8.25 5.21
C GLU A 63 17.72 7.44 3.92
N THR A 64 18.20 8.12 2.88
CA THR A 64 18.70 7.47 1.66
C THR A 64 19.94 6.66 2.00
N GLU A 65 20.35 5.74 1.12
CA GLU A 65 21.60 4.97 1.30
C GLU A 65 22.85 5.87 1.43
N ASP A 66 22.83 7.06 0.81
CA ASP A 66 23.90 8.06 0.93
C ASP A 66 23.80 8.94 2.20
N GLY A 67 22.86 8.67 3.10
CA GLY A 67 22.66 9.40 4.37
C GLY A 67 21.91 10.74 4.26
N PHE A 68 21.29 11.06 3.13
CA PHE A 68 20.43 12.23 3.01
C PHE A 68 19.05 11.97 3.61
N PRO A 69 18.43 12.97 4.28
CA PRO A 69 17.11 12.80 4.86
C PRO A 69 16.04 12.65 3.78
N TYR A 70 15.16 11.68 4.00
CA TYR A 70 13.95 11.42 3.25
C TYR A 70 12.75 11.68 4.15
N THR A 71 11.77 12.46 3.68
CA THR A 71 10.56 12.74 4.46
C THR A 71 9.34 12.76 3.57
N ILE A 72 8.31 12.02 3.93
CA ILE A 72 7.07 11.94 3.17
C ILE A 72 5.87 11.67 4.08
N ARG A 73 4.69 12.14 3.66
CA ARG A 73 3.42 11.66 4.20
C ARG A 73 3.04 10.37 3.46
N LEU A 74 3.35 9.23 4.09
CA LEU A 74 3.15 7.89 3.51
C LEU A 74 1.70 7.60 3.21
N VAL A 75 0.77 7.97 4.10
CA VAL A 75 -0.65 7.68 3.92
C VAL A 75 -1.43 8.95 3.62
N LYS A 76 -2.34 8.86 2.66
CA LYS A 76 -3.25 9.95 2.33
C LYS A 76 -4.64 9.42 2.00
N GLU A 77 -5.67 10.14 2.39
CA GLU A 77 -7.04 9.87 1.96
C GLU A 77 -7.26 10.20 0.48
N LEU A 78 -7.97 9.32 -0.22
CA LEU A 78 -8.51 9.58 -1.55
C LEU A 78 -9.85 10.30 -1.40
N ARG A 79 -9.80 11.64 -1.35
CA ARG A 79 -10.96 12.51 -1.02
C ARG A 79 -12.23 12.27 -1.83
N ASN A 80 -12.10 11.87 -3.09
CA ASN A 80 -13.25 11.61 -3.99
C ASN A 80 -13.68 10.14 -3.99
N HIS A 81 -12.95 9.27 -3.29
CA HIS A 81 -13.15 7.82 -3.25
C HIS A 81 -13.14 7.29 -1.81
N VAL A 82 -13.64 8.07 -0.85
CA VAL A 82 -13.71 7.66 0.57
C VAL A 82 -14.50 6.34 0.67
N PRO A 83 -14.03 5.33 1.43
CA PRO A 83 -12.96 5.40 2.45
C PRO A 83 -11.58 4.89 1.99
N LEU A 84 -11.29 4.92 0.68
CA LEU A 84 -10.02 4.47 0.17
C LEU A 84 -8.85 5.39 0.58
N LEU A 85 -7.70 4.78 0.77
CA LEU A 85 -6.44 5.38 1.18
C LEU A 85 -5.36 5.11 0.14
N GLU A 86 -4.34 5.96 0.12
CA GLU A 86 -3.19 5.93 -0.77
C GLU A 86 -1.93 5.77 0.07
N PHE A 87 -1.20 4.66 -0.11
CA PHE A 87 0.17 4.49 0.35
C PHE A 87 1.13 5.06 -0.70
N ARG A 88 2.05 5.92 -0.26
CA ARG A 88 2.82 6.82 -1.12
C ARG A 88 4.31 6.70 -0.84
N VAL A 89 5.06 6.32 -1.87
CA VAL A 89 6.51 6.45 -1.89
C VAL A 89 6.92 7.20 -3.16
N ASN A 90 7.81 8.16 -3.01
CA ASN A 90 8.38 8.92 -4.12
C ASN A 90 9.88 8.72 -4.15
N TRP A 91 10.44 8.48 -5.32
CA TRP A 91 11.88 8.56 -5.51
C TRP A 91 12.23 9.27 -6.82
N LYS A 92 13.34 10.03 -6.80
CA LYS A 92 13.83 10.72 -7.98
C LYS A 92 14.10 9.72 -9.10
N ASN A 93 13.78 10.09 -10.33
CA ASN A 93 13.97 9.31 -11.57
C ASN A 93 13.25 7.95 -11.67
N ALA A 94 12.96 7.25 -10.56
CA ALA A 94 12.18 6.02 -10.56
C ALA A 94 10.66 6.30 -10.63
N GLY A 95 10.23 7.42 -10.04
CA GLY A 95 8.84 7.87 -10.05
C GLY A 95 8.15 7.76 -8.69
N ALA A 96 6.83 7.65 -8.73
CA ALA A 96 5.95 7.71 -7.57
C ALA A 96 5.13 6.42 -7.44
N PHE A 97 5.55 5.52 -6.57
CA PHE A 97 4.80 4.33 -6.22
C PHE A 97 3.57 4.72 -5.40
N ARG A 98 2.40 4.26 -5.84
CA ARG A 98 1.11 4.46 -5.19
C ARG A 98 0.39 3.15 -5.06
N CYS A 99 -0.04 2.81 -3.86
CA CYS A 99 -0.94 1.68 -3.63
C CYS A 99 -2.25 2.17 -3.02
N VAL A 100 -3.37 1.75 -3.59
CA VAL A 100 -4.71 2.00 -3.07
C VAL A 100 -5.06 0.88 -2.10
N PHE A 101 -5.55 1.25 -0.92
CA PHE A 101 -5.92 0.31 0.13
C PHE A 101 -7.08 0.83 0.98
N PHE A 102 -7.63 -0.02 1.85
CA PHE A 102 -8.59 0.39 2.88
C PHE A 102 -8.36 -0.38 4.17
N GLU A 103 -8.96 0.11 5.26
CA GLU A 103 -8.88 -0.53 6.58
C GLU A 103 -10.05 -1.47 6.81
N HIS A 104 -9.75 -2.61 7.43
CA HIS A 104 -10.72 -3.44 8.12
C HIS A 104 -10.27 -3.68 9.57
N ARG A 105 -11.21 -3.74 10.51
CA ARG A 105 -10.93 -3.97 11.93
C ARG A 105 -11.62 -5.23 12.43
N VAL A 106 -10.87 -6.05 13.16
CA VAL A 106 -11.36 -7.26 13.83
C VAL A 106 -10.83 -7.25 15.25
N GLY A 107 -11.70 -6.91 16.22
CA GLY A 107 -11.27 -6.65 17.59
C GLY A 107 -10.18 -5.57 17.65
N ASP A 108 -9.03 -5.91 18.22
CA ASP A 108 -7.85 -5.04 18.34
C ASP A 108 -6.86 -5.14 17.16
N LEU A 109 -7.20 -5.94 16.14
CA LEU A 109 -6.43 -6.10 14.91
C LEU A 109 -6.90 -5.09 13.85
N GLN A 110 -5.96 -4.31 13.35
CA GLN A 110 -6.12 -3.49 12.15
C GLN A 110 -5.54 -4.23 10.95
N VAL A 111 -6.34 -4.41 9.91
CA VAL A 111 -5.93 -5.04 8.65
C VAL A 111 -5.93 -3.98 7.57
N LEU A 112 -4.78 -3.73 6.94
CA LEU A 112 -4.65 -2.82 5.81
C LEU A 112 -4.68 -3.65 4.52
N LEU A 113 -5.77 -3.53 3.77
CA LEU A 113 -6.06 -4.36 2.60
C LEU A 113 -5.59 -3.65 1.34
N MET A 114 -4.39 -4.02 0.87
CA MET A 114 -3.70 -3.46 -0.29
C MET A 114 -4.33 -4.02 -1.56
N ILE A 115 -4.97 -3.17 -2.37
CA ILE A 115 -5.76 -3.62 -3.53
C ILE A 115 -4.90 -3.61 -4.79
N LYS A 116 -4.45 -2.42 -5.21
CA LYS A 116 -3.75 -2.22 -6.48
C LYS A 116 -2.68 -1.16 -6.31
N ALA A 117 -1.61 -1.29 -7.09
CA ALA A 117 -0.54 -0.32 -7.09
C ALA A 117 -0.14 0.11 -8.50
N VAL A 118 0.48 1.28 -8.61
CA VAL A 118 1.02 1.83 -9.85
C VAL A 118 2.28 2.62 -9.57
N LEU A 119 3.22 2.61 -10.52
CA LEU A 119 4.40 3.45 -10.51
C LEU A 119 4.20 4.64 -11.46
N LYS A 120 3.80 5.79 -10.91
CA LYS A 120 3.49 7.00 -11.70
C LYS A 120 4.77 7.73 -12.11
N GLN A 121 4.81 8.16 -13.37
CA GLN A 121 5.88 9.03 -13.89
C GLN A 121 5.50 10.52 -13.92
N ALA A 122 4.24 10.84 -13.62
CA ALA A 122 3.75 12.21 -13.60
C ALA A 122 2.82 12.45 -12.40
N THR A 123 2.60 13.73 -12.07
CA THR A 123 1.73 14.14 -10.95
C THR A 123 0.31 13.58 -11.11
N TYR A 124 -0.25 13.70 -12.31
CA TYR A 124 -1.51 13.07 -12.68
C TYR A 124 -1.25 11.77 -13.46
N SER A 125 -2.05 10.75 -13.20
CA SER A 125 -2.04 9.49 -13.95
C SER A 125 -3.48 9.01 -14.15
N PRO A 126 -3.97 8.90 -15.40
CA PRO A 126 -5.27 8.29 -15.69
C PRO A 126 -5.37 6.85 -15.17
N GLU A 127 -4.25 6.13 -15.18
CA GLU A 127 -4.17 4.77 -14.64
C GLU A 127 -4.41 4.77 -13.13
N PHE A 128 -3.87 5.74 -12.40
CA PHE A 128 -4.11 5.86 -10.96
C PHE A 128 -5.60 6.13 -10.64
N GLU A 129 -6.24 6.99 -11.43
CA GLU A 129 -7.69 7.25 -11.30
C GLU A 129 -8.51 5.98 -11.59
N LYS A 130 -8.14 5.25 -12.64
CA LYS A 130 -8.78 3.99 -12.99
C LYS A 130 -8.68 2.97 -11.85
N ILE A 131 -7.51 2.76 -11.25
CA ILE A 131 -7.37 1.81 -10.15
C ILE A 131 -8.14 2.27 -8.90
N ALA A 132 -8.29 3.57 -8.66
CA ALA A 132 -9.09 4.09 -7.55
C ALA A 132 -10.58 3.76 -7.74
N LEU A 133 -11.12 3.96 -8.94
CA LEU A 133 -12.50 3.61 -9.29
C LEU A 133 -12.76 2.10 -9.20
N GLU A 134 -11.83 1.27 -9.69
CA GLU A 134 -11.92 -0.18 -9.55
C GLU A 134 -11.90 -0.62 -8.08
N SER A 135 -11.03 0.02 -7.29
CA SER A 135 -10.91 -0.24 -5.85
C SER A 135 -12.19 0.08 -5.08
N GLU A 136 -12.99 1.06 -5.52
CA GLU A 136 -14.30 1.31 -4.90
C GLU A 136 -15.26 0.13 -5.05
N SER A 137 -15.19 -0.56 -6.20
CA SER A 137 -16.05 -1.70 -6.47
C SER A 137 -15.64 -2.89 -5.59
N ILE A 138 -14.34 -3.08 -5.42
CA ILE A 138 -13.78 -4.08 -4.49
C ILE A 138 -14.18 -3.76 -3.06
N TYR A 139 -14.06 -2.51 -2.62
CA TYR A 139 -14.51 -2.09 -1.30
C TYR A 139 -16.01 -2.33 -1.07
N LYS A 140 -16.86 -1.98 -2.06
CA LYS A 140 -18.32 -2.21 -2.00
C LYS A 140 -18.66 -3.69 -1.89
N ASP A 141 -17.91 -4.57 -2.55
CA ASP A 141 -18.09 -6.02 -2.44
C ASP A 141 -17.58 -6.54 -1.10
N PHE A 142 -16.41 -6.08 -0.65
CA PHE A 142 -15.84 -6.43 0.65
C PHE A 142 -16.79 -6.10 1.80
N VAL A 143 -17.42 -4.92 1.80
CA VAL A 143 -18.39 -4.53 2.84
C VAL A 143 -19.59 -5.47 2.88
N LYS A 144 -19.95 -6.10 1.76
CA LYS A 144 -21.07 -7.05 1.70
C LYS A 144 -20.65 -8.48 2.04
N ASN A 145 -19.43 -8.88 1.65
CA ASN A 145 -18.93 -10.24 1.71
C ASN A 145 -17.46 -10.27 2.18
N PRO A 146 -17.14 -9.83 3.41
CA PRO A 146 -15.75 -9.73 3.87
C PRO A 146 -15.02 -11.09 3.88
N GLU A 147 -15.73 -12.18 4.15
CA GLU A 147 -15.23 -13.56 4.16
C GLU A 147 -14.74 -14.05 2.80
N LYS A 148 -15.16 -13.40 1.71
CA LYS A 148 -14.62 -13.67 0.37
C LYS A 148 -13.13 -13.28 0.26
N TYR A 149 -12.72 -12.26 1.02
CA TYR A 149 -11.41 -11.63 0.91
C TYR A 149 -10.48 -11.98 2.07
N ILE A 150 -11.03 -12.24 3.25
CA ILE A 150 -10.26 -12.60 4.44
C ILE A 150 -10.78 -13.91 5.00
N ASN A 151 -9.96 -14.95 4.94
CA ASN A 151 -10.22 -16.21 5.63
C ASN A 151 -9.63 -16.11 7.04
N PHE A 152 -10.47 -15.86 8.04
CA PHE A 152 -10.07 -15.84 9.46
C PHE A 152 -9.73 -17.22 10.05
N GLN A 153 -9.61 -18.28 9.23
CA GLN A 153 -9.20 -19.61 9.70
C GLN A 153 -7.73 -19.58 10.15
N GLY A 154 -7.52 -19.24 11.42
CA GLY A 154 -6.21 -19.01 12.04
C GLY A 154 -6.14 -17.77 12.93
N VAL A 155 -7.17 -16.91 12.92
CA VAL A 155 -7.25 -15.70 13.76
C VAL A 155 -7.88 -15.98 15.13
N ASP A 156 -8.52 -17.15 15.32
CA ASP A 156 -8.89 -17.72 16.63
C ASP A 156 -7.70 -17.90 17.58
N GLN A 157 -6.46 -17.68 17.12
CA GLN A 157 -5.25 -17.69 17.94
C GLN A 157 -4.95 -16.33 18.60
N TYR A 158 -5.78 -15.31 18.36
CA TYR A 158 -5.56 -13.94 18.82
C TYR A 158 -6.74 -13.35 19.61
N GLU A 159 -7.70 -14.19 20.04
CA GLU A 159 -8.64 -13.88 21.13
C GLU A 159 -8.02 -14.16 22.51
#